data_AF-A0A966YI11-F1
#
_entry.id   AF-A0A966YI11-F1
#
_cell.length_a   1.000
_cell.length_b   1.000
_cell.length_c   1.000
_cell.angle_alpha   90.00
_cell.angle_beta   90.00
_cell.angle_gamma   90.00
#
_symmetry.space_group_name_H-M   'P 1'
#
loop_
_entity.id
_entity.type
_entity.pdbx_description
1 polymer ?
#
loop_
_entity_poly.entity_id
_entity_poly.type
_entity_poly.pdbx_seq_one_letter_code
_entity_poly.pdbx_strand_id
1 'polypeptide(L)'
;DRTWAVPLVIRHDGETTSALLTERSMLLTGITGTPTTVNAGAAGFFRTAIDEAILAELEANGPGDRTPTERHGLVDDAWALTVAGSLSAVDFLRLARALAGEDDLNVWQALATGLHGLDRLVEGSAADVLAGTIRELAGPALASIGFEPGAGDDDRTLELRATLVRLLGTAGNDAEVIAAAKGAVDHAEASLGAAALTVVAHHGGQAEYDTIRATWLDATDPVTEIRNQRALAGFRSVELVPVHSGVERSPDGFGISSPPIGTILTNASRRTRSHACCPGSRLSTNPTSSRRSRPSSTTTRSRRPESRSTNTSNVSASTPHSGPERPSG
;
A
#
# COMPACT_ATOMS: atom_id res chain seq x y z
N ASP A 1 7.16 7.43 27.91
CA ASP A 1 7.63 8.30 26.82
C ASP A 1 9.11 8.11 26.57
N ARG A 2 9.50 7.97 25.30
CA ARG A 2 10.89 7.91 24.87
C ARG A 2 11.16 9.14 24.00
N THR A 3 12.19 9.91 24.33
CA THR A 3 12.68 11.04 23.53
C THR A 3 14.04 10.67 22.94
N TRP A 4 14.31 11.18 21.75
CA TRP A 4 15.60 11.06 21.07
C TRP A 4 16.10 12.46 20.74
N ALA A 5 17.42 12.65 20.71
CA ALA A 5 18.01 13.83 20.09
C ALA A 5 17.95 13.64 18.57
N VAL A 6 17.13 14.44 17.89
CA VAL A 6 16.86 14.29 16.45
C VAL A 6 17.56 15.40 15.67
N PRO A 7 18.59 15.10 14.85
CA PRO A 7 19.17 16.08 13.95
C PRO A 7 18.18 16.36 12.81
N LEU A 8 17.80 17.62 12.68
CA LEU A 8 16.93 18.13 11.63
C LEU A 8 17.79 18.87 10.59
N VAL A 9 17.43 18.71 9.33
CA VAL A 9 18.02 19.45 8.22
C VAL A 9 16.85 20.05 7.44
N ILE A 10 16.60 21.34 7.61
CA ILE A 10 15.36 21.99 7.19
C ILE A 10 15.63 22.79 5.92
N ARG A 11 14.92 22.47 4.83
CA ARG A 11 14.98 23.23 3.59
C ARG A 11 13.89 24.30 3.57
N HIS A 12 14.28 25.54 3.30
CA HIS A 12 13.37 26.68 3.20
C HIS A 12 13.98 27.76 2.28
N ASP A 13 13.17 28.34 1.39
CA ASP A 13 13.57 29.41 0.44
C ASP A 13 14.91 29.15 -0.31
N GLY A 14 15.16 27.90 -0.71
CA GLY A 14 16.40 27.52 -1.42
C GLY A 14 17.64 27.40 -0.51
N GLU A 15 17.51 27.64 0.78
CA GLU A 15 18.53 27.46 1.79
C GLU A 15 18.28 26.20 2.63
N THR A 16 19.28 25.83 3.45
CA THR A 16 19.16 24.71 4.38
C THR A 16 19.71 25.09 5.75
N THR A 17 18.90 24.88 6.79
CA THR A 17 19.25 25.15 8.19
C THR A 17 19.25 23.86 8.99
N SER A 18 20.34 23.60 9.72
CA SER A 18 20.44 22.46 10.63
C SER A 18 20.03 22.83 12.04
N ALA A 19 19.28 21.95 12.71
CA ALA A 19 18.92 22.11 14.11
C ALA A 19 18.93 20.76 14.84
N LEU A 20 19.10 20.77 16.16
CA LEU A 20 19.03 19.55 16.97
C LEU A 20 17.83 19.64 17.91
N LEU A 21 16.84 18.80 17.68
CA LEU A 21 15.68 18.67 18.57
C LEU A 21 16.05 17.77 19.75
N THR A 22 16.27 18.35 20.92
CA THR A 22 16.60 17.61 22.16
C THR A 22 15.41 17.40 23.08
N GLU A 23 14.40 18.26 22.97
CA GLU A 23 13.17 18.25 23.76
C GLU A 23 11.99 17.74 22.91
N ARG A 24 10.81 17.58 23.53
CA ARG A 24 9.60 17.16 22.81
C ARG A 24 9.18 18.12 21.70
N SER A 25 9.50 19.40 21.85
CA SER A 25 9.17 20.46 20.90
C SER A 25 10.26 21.51 20.90
N MET A 26 10.48 22.13 19.75
CA MET A 26 11.42 23.22 19.57
C MET A 26 10.79 24.25 18.63
N LEU A 27 10.96 25.52 18.95
CA LEU A 27 10.67 26.59 18.00
C LEU A 27 11.86 26.73 17.05
N LEU A 28 11.61 26.59 15.75
CA LEU A 28 12.63 26.83 14.74
C LEU A 28 12.80 28.34 14.52
N THR A 29 14.04 28.82 14.60
CA THR A 29 14.40 30.23 14.33
C THR A 29 15.28 30.32 13.10
N GLY A 30 15.20 31.42 12.35
CA GLY A 30 15.96 31.59 11.10
C GLY A 30 15.38 30.82 9.91
N ILE A 31 14.14 30.33 10.05
CA ILE A 31 13.38 29.73 8.96
C ILE A 31 12.54 30.82 8.32
N THR A 32 12.62 30.92 7.00
CA THR A 32 11.86 31.85 6.17
C THR A 32 10.84 31.08 5.35
N GLY A 33 9.64 31.63 5.16
CA GLY A 33 8.57 30.94 4.45
C GLY A 33 8.11 29.62 5.12
N THR A 34 7.45 28.76 4.35
CA THR A 34 7.06 27.41 4.77
C THR A 34 8.14 26.42 4.32
N PRO A 35 8.76 25.64 5.23
CA PRO A 35 9.76 24.65 4.85
C PRO A 35 9.23 23.60 3.89
N THR A 36 10.01 23.28 2.87
CA THR A 36 9.72 22.16 1.96
C THR A 36 9.93 20.81 2.66
N THR A 37 10.95 20.70 3.51
CA THR A 37 11.21 19.48 4.27
C THR A 37 12.01 19.80 5.53
N VAL A 38 11.85 18.98 6.57
CA VAL A 38 12.66 19.02 7.81
C VAL A 38 13.73 17.92 7.85
N ASN A 39 13.76 17.07 6.81
CA ASN A 39 14.72 15.98 6.63
C ASN A 39 15.38 16.08 5.24
N ALA A 40 15.99 17.23 4.95
CA ALA A 40 16.67 17.44 3.68
C ALA A 40 17.79 16.41 3.48
N GLY A 41 17.85 15.82 2.29
CA GLY A 41 18.67 14.66 1.94
C GLY A 41 18.13 13.31 2.43
N ALA A 42 17.02 13.30 3.18
CA ALA A 42 16.39 12.11 3.76
C ALA A 42 17.35 11.22 4.59
N ALA A 43 18.33 11.84 5.26
CA ALA A 43 19.35 11.14 6.03
C ALA A 43 18.96 10.90 7.50
N GLY A 44 17.96 11.63 8.01
CA GLY A 44 17.49 11.53 9.39
C GLY A 44 16.68 10.26 9.65
N PHE A 45 16.93 9.63 10.80
CA PHE A 45 16.19 8.43 11.25
C PHE A 45 14.92 8.81 12.01
N PHE A 46 13.98 9.44 11.31
CA PHE A 46 12.65 9.80 11.80
C PHE A 46 11.68 9.91 10.62
N ARG A 47 10.38 9.90 10.92
CA ARG A 47 9.32 10.13 9.93
C ARG A 47 8.71 11.51 10.14
N THR A 48 8.40 12.20 9.06
CA THR A 48 7.74 13.49 9.08
C THR A 48 6.24 13.28 9.01
N ALA A 49 5.49 13.88 9.94
CA ALA A 49 4.03 13.86 9.87
C ALA A 49 3.57 14.63 8.62
N ILE A 50 2.56 14.12 7.92
CA ILE A 50 1.99 14.73 6.72
C ILE A 50 0.63 15.28 7.10
N ASP A 51 0.50 16.60 7.06
CA ASP A 51 -0.74 17.32 7.37
C ASP A 51 -1.35 17.94 6.10
N GLU A 52 -2.50 18.59 6.26
CA GLU A 52 -3.21 19.23 5.14
C GLU A 52 -2.37 20.32 4.46
N ALA A 53 -1.50 21.02 5.20
CA ALA A 53 -0.68 22.07 4.62
C ALA A 53 0.36 21.48 3.65
N ILE A 54 0.99 20.36 4.03
CA ILE A 54 1.93 19.63 3.16
C ILE A 54 1.20 19.08 1.93
N LEU A 55 0.01 18.48 2.11
CA LEU A 55 -0.77 17.94 0.99
C LEU A 55 -1.19 19.03 0.01
N ALA A 56 -1.75 20.14 0.51
CA ALA A 56 -2.17 21.25 -0.34
C ALA A 56 -1.00 21.86 -1.12
N GLU A 57 0.18 21.97 -0.50
CA GLU A 57 1.39 22.44 -1.17
C GLU A 57 1.84 21.50 -2.29
N LEU A 58 1.83 20.20 -2.03
CA LEU A 58 2.15 19.18 -3.05
C LEU A 58 1.14 19.19 -4.21
N GLU A 59 -0.15 19.35 -3.91
CA GLU A 59 -1.20 19.41 -4.93
C GLU A 59 -1.10 20.68 -5.79
N ALA A 60 -0.71 21.81 -5.20
CA ALA A 60 -0.57 23.08 -5.90
C ALA A 60 0.72 23.15 -6.73
N ASN A 61 1.84 22.67 -6.17
CA ASN A 61 3.19 22.95 -6.68
C ASN A 61 3.98 21.68 -7.06
N GLY A 62 3.39 20.49 -6.93
CA GLY A 62 4.07 19.21 -7.16
C GLY A 62 5.15 18.92 -6.11
N PRO A 63 6.15 18.07 -6.42
CA PRO A 63 7.20 17.72 -5.47
C PRO A 63 8.13 18.89 -5.10
N GLY A 64 8.09 20.00 -5.84
CA GLY A 64 8.99 21.14 -5.66
C GLY A 64 10.45 20.78 -5.98
N ASP A 65 11.38 21.28 -5.17
CA ASP A 65 12.82 21.04 -5.30
C ASP A 65 13.33 19.75 -4.63
N ARG A 66 12.39 18.85 -4.24
CA ARG A 66 12.73 17.60 -3.57
C ARG A 66 13.52 16.69 -4.51
N THR A 67 14.66 16.24 -4.04
CA THR A 67 15.47 15.21 -4.69
C THR A 67 14.69 13.88 -4.77
N PRO A 68 15.05 12.96 -5.68
CA PRO A 68 14.43 11.62 -5.72
C PRO A 68 14.42 10.90 -4.37
N THR A 69 15.51 10.99 -3.60
CA THR A 69 15.60 10.39 -2.26
C THR A 69 14.58 10.99 -1.28
N GLU A 70 14.34 12.30 -1.35
CA GLU A 70 13.35 12.97 -0.50
C GLU A 70 11.92 12.68 -0.92
N ARG A 71 11.65 12.59 -2.22
CA ARG A 71 10.36 12.13 -2.76
C ARG A 71 10.07 10.70 -2.30
N HIS A 72 11.07 9.81 -2.37
CA HIS A 72 10.98 8.45 -1.85
C HIS A 72 10.66 8.44 -0.35
N GLY A 73 11.41 9.20 0.46
CA GLY A 73 11.19 9.30 1.90
C GLY A 73 9.80 9.84 2.26
N LEU A 74 9.30 10.82 1.50
CA LEU A 74 7.95 11.36 1.66
C LEU A 74 6.87 10.30 1.38
N VAL A 75 7.02 9.50 0.33
CA VAL A 75 6.07 8.40 0.02
C VAL A 75 6.14 7.30 1.07
N ASP A 76 7.34 6.92 1.52
CA ASP A 76 7.53 5.92 2.57
C ASP A 76 6.93 6.36 3.91
N ASP A 77 7.11 7.64 4.29
CA ASP A 77 6.47 8.26 5.45
C ASP A 77 4.95 8.23 5.33
N ALA A 78 4.40 8.64 4.17
CA ALA A 78 2.97 8.63 3.91
C ALA A 78 2.37 7.24 4.06
N TRP A 79 3.02 6.22 3.48
CA TRP A 79 2.57 4.85 3.58
C TRP A 79 2.65 4.33 5.03
N ALA A 80 3.74 4.58 5.74
CA ALA A 80 3.89 4.19 7.14
C ALA A 80 2.84 4.84 8.05
N LEU A 81 2.55 6.13 7.84
CA LEU A 81 1.49 6.85 8.57
C LEU A 81 0.10 6.31 8.23
N THR A 82 -0.12 5.90 6.98
CA THR A 82 -1.38 5.27 6.55
C THR A 82 -1.59 3.93 7.26
N VAL A 83 -0.55 3.09 7.30
CA VAL A 83 -0.57 1.81 8.03
C VAL A 83 -0.78 2.03 9.53
N ALA A 84 -0.20 3.10 10.10
CA ALA A 84 -0.39 3.48 11.50
C ALA A 84 -1.77 4.08 11.81
N GLY A 85 -2.58 4.41 10.79
CA GLY A 85 -3.87 5.09 10.95
C GLY A 85 -3.77 6.59 11.24
N SER A 86 -2.58 7.17 11.09
CA SER A 86 -2.33 8.61 11.28
C SER A 86 -2.53 9.44 10.02
N LEU A 87 -2.50 8.81 8.84
CA LEU A 87 -2.84 9.39 7.55
C LEU A 87 -3.97 8.57 6.92
N SER A 88 -4.93 9.21 6.25
CA SER A 88 -5.99 8.46 5.59
C SER A 88 -5.50 7.84 4.27
N ALA A 89 -6.11 6.73 3.84
CA ALA A 89 -5.82 6.16 2.52
C ALA A 89 -6.14 7.14 1.37
N VAL A 90 -7.10 8.04 1.58
CA VAL A 90 -7.44 9.10 0.62
C VAL A 90 -6.29 10.11 0.52
N ASP A 91 -5.71 10.51 1.63
CA ASP A 91 -4.59 11.45 1.67
C ASP A 91 -3.30 10.83 1.09
N PHE A 92 -3.08 9.54 1.30
CA PHE A 92 -2.01 8.82 0.59
C PHE A 92 -2.21 8.89 -0.93
N LEU A 93 -3.44 8.70 -1.42
CA LEU A 93 -3.73 8.82 -2.86
C LEU A 93 -3.64 10.25 -3.37
N ARG A 94 -3.96 11.27 -2.56
CA ARG A 94 -3.72 12.69 -2.89
C ARG A 94 -2.23 12.95 -3.11
N LEU A 95 -1.40 12.49 -2.18
CA LEU A 95 0.06 12.58 -2.29
C LEU A 95 0.59 11.84 -3.53
N ALA A 96 0.11 10.62 -3.79
CA ALA A 96 0.50 9.87 -4.98
C ALA A 96 0.16 10.62 -6.28
N ARG A 97 -1.01 11.30 -6.35
CA ARG A 97 -1.40 12.14 -7.49
C ARG A 97 -0.55 13.40 -7.63
N ALA A 98 -0.12 13.99 -6.52
CA ALA A 98 0.81 15.13 -6.57
C ALA A 98 2.20 14.75 -7.11
N LEU A 99 2.53 13.46 -7.15
CA LEU A 99 3.73 12.91 -7.78
C LEU A 99 3.46 12.35 -9.19
N ALA A 100 2.35 12.72 -9.83
CA ALA A 100 2.11 12.36 -11.23
C ALA A 100 3.26 12.89 -12.12
N GLY A 101 3.72 12.07 -13.06
CA GLY A 101 4.89 12.38 -13.88
C GLY A 101 6.23 11.99 -13.25
N GLU A 102 6.23 11.29 -12.12
CA GLU A 102 7.43 10.67 -11.54
C GLU A 102 8.13 9.73 -12.54
N ASP A 103 9.46 9.77 -12.55
CA ASP A 103 10.34 9.01 -13.44
C ASP A 103 11.42 8.22 -12.68
N ASP A 104 11.56 8.44 -11.37
CA ASP A 104 12.56 7.78 -10.56
C ASP A 104 12.11 6.40 -10.06
N LEU A 105 12.94 5.38 -10.33
CA LEU A 105 12.70 4.00 -9.90
C LEU A 105 12.41 3.87 -8.41
N ASN A 106 13.19 4.52 -7.54
CA ASN A 106 13.06 4.32 -6.09
C ASN A 106 11.77 4.94 -5.56
N VAL A 107 11.33 6.06 -6.15
CA VAL A 107 10.04 6.66 -5.83
C VAL A 107 8.90 5.76 -6.30
N TRP A 108 8.98 5.23 -7.53
CA TRP A 108 7.99 4.29 -8.04
C TRP A 108 7.88 3.00 -7.24
N GLN A 109 8.98 2.46 -6.74
CA GLN A 109 8.96 1.29 -5.86
C GLN A 109 8.26 1.57 -4.53
N ALA A 110 8.44 2.77 -3.96
CA ALA A 110 7.70 3.20 -2.76
C ALA A 110 6.21 3.38 -3.04
N LEU A 111 5.86 4.03 -4.17
CA LEU A 111 4.47 4.20 -4.61
C LEU A 111 3.80 2.85 -4.83
N ALA A 112 4.44 1.94 -5.57
CA ALA A 112 3.93 0.60 -5.82
C ALA A 112 3.68 -0.17 -4.52
N THR A 113 4.58 -0.05 -3.53
CA THR A 113 4.41 -0.68 -2.22
C THR A 113 3.13 -0.22 -1.52
N GLY A 114 2.87 1.09 -1.49
CA GLY A 114 1.66 1.63 -0.89
C GLY A 114 0.39 1.32 -1.68
N LEU A 115 0.45 1.41 -3.02
CA LEU A 115 -0.69 1.11 -3.90
C LEU A 115 -1.09 -0.37 -3.86
N HIS A 116 -0.13 -1.30 -3.87
CA HIS A 116 -0.39 -2.72 -3.61
C HIS A 116 -0.87 -2.96 -2.17
N GLY A 117 -0.41 -2.15 -1.22
CA GLY A 117 -0.96 -2.09 0.14
C GLY A 117 -2.45 -1.81 0.15
N LEU A 118 -2.90 -0.77 -0.56
CA LEU A 118 -4.30 -0.42 -0.67
C LEU A 118 -5.13 -1.47 -1.44
N ASP A 119 -4.61 -2.02 -2.55
CA ASP A 119 -5.28 -3.08 -3.34
C ASP A 119 -5.63 -4.32 -2.49
N ARG A 120 -4.79 -4.62 -1.49
CA ARG A 120 -5.04 -5.73 -0.55
C ARG A 120 -6.17 -5.45 0.44
N LEU A 121 -6.57 -4.18 0.61
CA LEU A 121 -7.55 -3.75 1.61
C LEU A 121 -8.92 -3.42 1.01
N VAL A 122 -9.00 -3.18 -0.30
CA VAL A 122 -10.24 -2.80 -1.00
C VAL A 122 -10.84 -3.97 -1.78
N GLU A 123 -12.17 -3.99 -1.88
CA GLU A 123 -12.95 -4.99 -2.61
C GLU A 123 -14.12 -4.32 -3.34
N GLY A 124 -14.75 -5.04 -4.27
CA GLY A 124 -15.88 -4.54 -5.06
C GLY A 124 -15.55 -3.27 -5.83
N SER A 125 -16.51 -2.32 -5.88
CA SER A 125 -16.36 -1.08 -6.64
C SER A 125 -15.17 -0.21 -6.19
N ALA A 126 -14.74 -0.31 -4.92
CA ALA A 126 -13.58 0.43 -4.43
C ALA A 126 -12.27 -0.10 -5.04
N ALA A 127 -12.19 -1.42 -5.29
CA ALA A 127 -11.05 -2.01 -6.00
C ALA A 127 -10.99 -1.53 -7.46
N ASP A 128 -12.14 -1.42 -8.13
CA ASP A 128 -12.19 -0.92 -9.51
C ASP A 128 -11.77 0.56 -9.61
N VAL A 129 -12.19 1.39 -8.65
CA VAL A 129 -11.79 2.81 -8.56
C VAL A 129 -10.29 2.94 -8.28
N LEU A 130 -9.74 2.13 -7.38
CA LEU A 130 -8.31 2.13 -7.09
C LEU A 130 -7.51 1.68 -8.32
N ALA A 131 -7.94 0.62 -9.00
CA ALA A 131 -7.30 0.14 -10.23
C ALA A 131 -7.29 1.23 -11.32
N GLY A 132 -8.39 1.97 -11.46
CA GLY A 132 -8.46 3.16 -12.33
C GLY A 132 -7.44 4.22 -11.96
N THR A 133 -7.36 4.57 -10.67
CA THR A 133 -6.37 5.54 -10.18
C THR A 133 -4.93 5.06 -10.44
N ILE A 134 -4.64 3.78 -10.26
CA ILE A 134 -3.31 3.22 -10.55
C ILE A 134 -2.96 3.35 -12.04
N ARG A 135 -3.91 3.09 -12.94
CA ARG A 135 -3.70 3.26 -14.38
C ARG A 135 -3.46 4.71 -14.76
N GLU A 136 -4.21 5.64 -14.16
CA GLU A 136 -4.02 7.09 -14.36
C GLU A 136 -2.61 7.56 -13.94
N LEU A 137 -2.07 7.00 -12.85
CA LEU A 137 -0.74 7.35 -12.35
C LEU A 137 0.39 6.69 -13.13
N ALA A 138 0.35 5.35 -13.26
CA ALA A 138 1.47 4.55 -13.76
C ALA A 138 1.43 4.35 -15.28
N GLY A 139 0.26 4.48 -15.91
CA GLY A 139 0.09 4.32 -17.35
C GLY A 139 0.96 5.28 -18.17
N PRO A 140 0.92 6.60 -17.88
CA PRO A 140 1.79 7.57 -18.56
C PRO A 140 3.28 7.28 -18.38
N ALA A 141 3.70 6.80 -17.20
CA ALA A 141 5.09 6.46 -16.92
C ALA A 141 5.55 5.22 -17.71
N LEU A 142 4.70 4.19 -17.84
CA LEU A 142 5.04 3.04 -18.70
C LEU A 142 5.03 3.44 -20.18
N ALA A 143 4.09 4.29 -20.60
CA ALA A 143 4.00 4.76 -21.98
C ALA A 143 5.23 5.58 -22.41
N SER A 144 5.87 6.32 -21.50
CA SER A 144 7.06 7.13 -21.82
C SER A 144 8.30 6.27 -22.09
N ILE A 145 8.47 5.15 -21.37
CA ILE A 145 9.63 4.24 -21.52
C ILE A 145 9.32 3.01 -22.38
N GLY A 146 8.05 2.77 -22.71
CA GLY A 146 7.58 1.64 -23.50
C GLY A 146 7.53 0.31 -22.72
N PHE A 147 6.71 -0.62 -23.20
CA PHE A 147 6.64 -2.00 -22.68
C PHE A 147 7.84 -2.85 -23.07
N GLU A 148 8.38 -2.65 -24.28
CA GLU A 148 9.55 -3.38 -24.76
C GLU A 148 10.85 -2.66 -24.39
N PRO A 149 11.90 -3.38 -23.93
CA PRO A 149 13.19 -2.78 -23.64
C PRO A 149 13.83 -2.15 -24.89
N GLY A 150 14.31 -0.92 -24.75
CA GLY A 150 15.07 -0.21 -25.78
C GLY A 150 16.56 -0.58 -25.77
N ALA A 151 17.23 -0.43 -26.92
CA ALA A 151 18.65 -0.72 -27.05
C ALA A 151 19.58 0.19 -26.21
N GLY A 152 19.06 1.33 -25.72
CA GLY A 152 19.79 2.29 -24.90
C GLY A 152 19.36 2.32 -23.43
N ASP A 153 18.49 1.38 -23.02
CA ASP A 153 18.01 1.34 -21.64
C ASP A 153 19.12 0.91 -20.69
N ASP A 154 19.26 1.64 -19.59
CA ASP A 154 20.09 1.23 -18.47
C ASP A 154 19.33 0.33 -17.50
N ASP A 155 20.07 -0.32 -16.58
CA ASP A 155 19.49 -1.24 -15.59
C ASP A 155 18.37 -0.59 -14.76
N ARG A 156 18.46 0.71 -14.51
CA ARG A 156 17.45 1.47 -13.75
C ARG A 156 16.15 1.59 -14.54
N THR A 157 16.24 1.87 -15.83
CA THR A 157 15.09 1.95 -16.74
C THR A 157 14.44 0.58 -16.92
N LEU A 158 15.24 -0.49 -17.05
CA LEU A 158 14.74 -1.86 -17.11
C LEU A 158 13.92 -2.23 -15.86
N GLU A 159 14.45 -1.97 -14.67
CA GLU A 159 13.74 -2.28 -13.42
C GLU A 159 12.53 -1.35 -13.18
N LEU A 160 12.59 -0.09 -13.64
CA LEU A 160 11.44 0.81 -13.59
C LEU A 160 10.29 0.26 -14.43
N ARG A 161 10.59 -0.18 -15.65
CA ARG A 161 9.63 -0.87 -16.52
C ARG A 161 9.04 -2.09 -15.87
N ALA A 162 9.88 -2.98 -15.32
CA ALA A 162 9.41 -4.17 -14.61
C ALA A 162 8.49 -3.82 -13.42
N THR A 163 8.81 -2.75 -12.68
CA THR A 163 8.00 -2.23 -11.57
C THR A 163 6.63 -1.74 -12.05
N LEU A 164 6.59 -0.94 -13.11
CA LEU A 164 5.37 -0.39 -13.69
C LEU A 164 4.49 -1.49 -14.31
N VAL A 165 5.07 -2.41 -15.08
CA VAL A 165 4.36 -3.57 -15.66
C VAL A 165 3.71 -4.41 -14.57
N ARG A 166 4.42 -4.68 -13.49
CA ARG A 166 3.88 -5.43 -12.34
C ARG A 166 2.77 -4.67 -11.65
N LEU A 167 2.92 -3.36 -11.41
CA LEU A 167 1.89 -2.54 -10.78
C LEU A 167 0.61 -2.46 -11.63
N LEU A 168 0.74 -2.11 -12.91
CA LEU A 168 -0.36 -1.97 -13.86
C LEU A 168 -1.05 -3.31 -14.14
N GLY A 169 -0.28 -4.37 -14.35
CA GLY A 169 -0.82 -5.69 -14.65
C GLY A 169 -1.47 -6.38 -13.46
N THR A 170 -1.18 -5.96 -12.22
CA THR A 170 -1.80 -6.56 -11.01
C THR A 170 -2.85 -5.63 -10.41
N ALA A 171 -2.47 -4.74 -9.50
CA ALA A 171 -3.39 -3.82 -8.83
C ALA A 171 -4.03 -2.81 -9.80
N GLY A 172 -3.34 -2.43 -10.87
CA GLY A 172 -3.90 -1.60 -11.92
C GLY A 172 -4.90 -2.33 -12.82
N ASN A 173 -4.94 -3.66 -12.81
CA ASN A 173 -5.80 -4.50 -13.65
C ASN A 173 -5.88 -4.01 -15.13
N ASP A 174 -4.75 -3.60 -15.69
CA ASP A 174 -4.66 -3.06 -17.04
C ASP A 174 -4.72 -4.18 -18.08
N ALA A 175 -5.77 -4.20 -18.89
CA ALA A 175 -6.03 -5.29 -19.84
C ALA A 175 -4.94 -5.44 -20.92
N GLU A 176 -4.34 -4.33 -21.36
CA GLU A 176 -3.30 -4.35 -22.39
C GLU A 176 -1.99 -4.89 -21.83
N VAL A 177 -1.61 -4.43 -20.63
CA VAL A 177 -0.42 -4.93 -19.92
C VAL A 177 -0.58 -6.42 -19.56
N ILE A 178 -1.77 -6.84 -19.13
CA ILE A 178 -2.07 -8.25 -18.83
C ILE A 178 -1.93 -9.11 -20.08
N ALA A 179 -2.44 -8.64 -21.23
CA ALA A 179 -2.33 -9.37 -22.49
C ALA A 179 -0.88 -9.48 -22.95
N ALA A 180 -0.11 -8.39 -22.89
CA ALA A 180 1.30 -8.36 -23.28
C ALA A 180 2.16 -9.26 -22.37
N ALA A 181 1.90 -9.26 -21.06
CA ALA A 181 2.63 -10.08 -20.09
C ALA A 181 2.57 -11.58 -20.39
N LYS A 182 1.48 -12.09 -20.99
CA LYS A 182 1.38 -13.52 -21.36
C LYS A 182 2.46 -13.96 -22.35
N GLY A 183 2.88 -13.07 -23.25
CA GLY A 183 3.94 -13.34 -24.23
C GLY A 183 5.36 -13.07 -23.72
N ALA A 184 5.49 -12.42 -22.57
CA ALA A 184 6.77 -11.91 -22.08
C ALA A 184 7.40 -12.74 -20.95
N VAL A 185 6.78 -13.84 -20.49
CA VAL A 185 7.30 -14.66 -19.38
C VAL A 185 8.73 -15.18 -19.65
N ASP A 186 8.99 -15.59 -20.89
CA ASP A 186 10.29 -16.10 -21.34
C ASP A 186 11.12 -15.04 -22.09
N HIS A 187 10.85 -13.76 -21.82
CA HIS A 187 11.57 -12.66 -22.46
C HIS A 187 13.07 -12.69 -22.11
N ALA A 188 13.92 -12.34 -23.09
CA ALA A 188 15.38 -12.38 -22.95
C ALA A 188 15.89 -11.38 -21.89
N GLU A 189 15.20 -10.25 -21.75
CA GLU A 189 15.40 -9.33 -20.63
C GLU A 189 14.70 -9.88 -19.38
N ALA A 190 15.50 -10.20 -18.38
CA ALA A 190 15.08 -10.98 -17.22
C ALA A 190 14.12 -10.23 -16.29
N SER A 191 14.24 -8.91 -16.15
CA SER A 191 13.38 -8.11 -15.27
C SER A 191 11.94 -8.05 -15.81
N LEU A 192 11.78 -7.90 -17.12
CA LEU A 192 10.50 -7.96 -17.81
C LEU A 192 9.90 -9.36 -17.72
N GLY A 193 10.69 -10.41 -17.92
CA GLY A 193 10.23 -11.80 -17.75
C GLY A 193 9.72 -12.09 -16.34
N ALA A 194 10.40 -11.57 -15.31
CA ALA A 194 9.98 -11.71 -13.93
C ALA A 194 8.69 -10.90 -13.61
N ALA A 195 8.55 -9.70 -14.15
CA ALA A 195 7.33 -8.90 -14.03
C ALA A 195 6.15 -9.59 -14.73
N ALA A 196 6.36 -10.06 -15.96
CA ALA A 196 5.38 -10.80 -16.74
C ALA A 196 4.89 -12.05 -16.02
N LEU A 197 5.81 -12.87 -15.48
CA LEU A 197 5.46 -14.04 -14.67
C LEU A 197 4.60 -13.67 -13.45
N THR A 198 4.89 -12.53 -12.80
CA THR A 198 4.08 -12.04 -11.67
C THR A 198 2.65 -11.70 -12.10
N VAL A 199 2.50 -11.03 -13.25
CA VAL A 199 1.18 -10.67 -13.82
C VAL A 199 0.42 -11.92 -14.26
N VAL A 200 1.09 -12.86 -14.93
CA VAL A 200 0.49 -14.15 -15.34
C VAL A 200 0.04 -14.94 -14.12
N ALA A 201 0.85 -15.08 -13.09
CA ALA A 201 0.46 -15.77 -11.86
C ALA A 201 -0.75 -15.10 -11.18
N HIS A 202 -0.81 -13.77 -11.18
CA HIS A 202 -1.90 -13.02 -10.55
C HIS A 202 -3.28 -13.28 -11.17
N HIS A 203 -3.33 -13.46 -12.48
CA HIS A 203 -4.56 -13.68 -13.26
C HIS A 203 -4.76 -15.12 -13.73
N GLY A 204 -3.75 -15.97 -13.56
CA GLY A 204 -3.70 -17.32 -14.11
C GLY A 204 -4.67 -18.29 -13.44
N GLY A 205 -5.08 -19.30 -14.20
CA GLY A 205 -5.89 -20.42 -13.74
C GLY A 205 -5.04 -21.68 -13.49
N GLN A 206 -5.70 -22.84 -13.46
CA GLN A 206 -5.04 -24.14 -13.21
C GLN A 206 -3.93 -24.42 -14.23
N ALA A 207 -4.17 -24.09 -15.50
CA ALA A 207 -3.22 -24.37 -16.57
C ALA A 207 -1.90 -23.61 -16.35
N GLU A 208 -1.95 -22.30 -16.11
CA GLU A 208 -0.76 -21.50 -15.82
C GLU A 208 -0.07 -21.95 -14.53
N TYR A 209 -0.85 -22.34 -13.51
CA TYR A 209 -0.30 -22.86 -12.25
C TYR A 209 0.51 -24.15 -12.49
N ASP A 210 -0.06 -25.10 -13.25
CA ASP A 210 0.59 -26.37 -13.54
C ASP A 210 1.86 -26.17 -14.37
N THR A 211 1.84 -25.25 -15.35
CA THR A 211 3.02 -24.88 -16.13
C THR A 211 4.12 -24.31 -15.23
N ILE A 212 3.83 -23.30 -14.42
CA ILE A 212 4.81 -22.67 -13.52
C ILE A 212 5.34 -23.67 -12.50
N ARG A 213 4.48 -24.56 -11.98
CA ARG A 213 4.86 -25.61 -11.05
C ARG A 213 5.78 -26.65 -11.71
N ALA A 214 5.50 -27.05 -12.95
CA ALA A 214 6.38 -27.94 -13.70
C ALA A 214 7.75 -27.29 -13.92
N THR A 215 7.78 -26.02 -14.37
CA THR A 215 9.04 -25.26 -14.54
C THR A 215 9.83 -25.17 -13.24
N TRP A 216 9.17 -24.97 -12.09
CA TRP A 216 9.84 -25.01 -10.78
C TRP A 216 10.44 -26.39 -10.47
N LEU A 217 9.68 -27.47 -10.66
CA LEU A 217 10.12 -28.84 -10.32
C LEU A 217 11.24 -29.38 -11.24
N ASP A 218 11.27 -28.92 -12.48
CA ASP A 218 12.21 -29.32 -13.52
C ASP A 218 13.42 -28.36 -13.62
N ALA A 219 13.41 -27.24 -12.90
CA ALA A 219 14.48 -26.27 -12.91
C ALA A 219 15.82 -26.90 -12.50
N THR A 220 16.86 -26.66 -13.31
CA THR A 220 18.24 -27.11 -13.03
C THR A 220 19.12 -25.99 -12.49
N ASP A 221 18.59 -24.77 -12.39
CA ASP A 221 19.29 -23.60 -11.88
C ASP A 221 18.49 -22.90 -10.76
N PRO A 222 19.16 -22.33 -9.73
CA PRO A 222 18.47 -21.71 -8.61
C PRO A 222 17.64 -20.48 -8.96
N VAL A 223 17.98 -19.76 -10.04
CA VAL A 223 17.28 -18.53 -10.42
C VAL A 223 15.90 -18.89 -10.96
N THR A 224 15.82 -19.84 -11.88
CA THR A 224 14.56 -20.37 -12.43
C THR A 224 13.73 -21.03 -11.33
N GLU A 225 14.36 -21.82 -10.45
CA GLU A 225 13.68 -22.48 -9.34
C GLU A 225 12.98 -21.47 -8.42
N ILE A 226 13.74 -20.52 -7.86
CA ILE A 226 13.23 -19.54 -6.90
C ILE A 226 12.18 -18.63 -7.54
N ARG A 227 12.41 -18.22 -8.80
CA ARG A 227 11.48 -17.35 -9.53
C ARG A 227 10.11 -18.01 -9.69
N ASN A 228 10.06 -19.25 -10.16
CA ASN A 228 8.80 -19.97 -10.35
C ASN A 228 8.16 -20.37 -9.02
N GLN A 229 8.95 -20.79 -8.02
CA GLN A 229 8.45 -21.09 -6.68
C GLN A 229 7.72 -19.87 -6.06
N ARG A 230 8.29 -18.67 -6.19
CA ARG A 230 7.67 -17.43 -5.70
C ARG A 230 6.41 -17.07 -6.48
N ALA A 231 6.40 -17.29 -7.80
CA ALA A 231 5.25 -17.00 -8.65
C ALA A 231 4.01 -17.83 -8.27
N LEU A 232 4.18 -19.07 -7.80
CA LEU A 232 3.06 -19.91 -7.33
C LEU A 232 2.24 -19.27 -6.21
N ALA A 233 2.86 -18.42 -5.39
CA ALA A 233 2.16 -17.70 -4.33
C ALA A 233 1.34 -16.50 -4.85
N GLY A 234 1.49 -16.12 -6.12
CA GLY A 234 0.78 -15.02 -6.77
C GLY A 234 -0.64 -15.37 -7.23
N PHE A 235 -0.97 -16.65 -7.35
CA PHE A 235 -2.30 -17.12 -7.80
C PHE A 235 -3.40 -16.78 -6.80
N ARG A 236 -4.51 -16.23 -7.31
CA ARG A 236 -5.67 -15.82 -6.48
C ARG A 236 -6.66 -16.97 -6.19
N SER A 237 -6.69 -18.03 -7.00
CA SER A 237 -7.63 -19.15 -6.81
C SER A 237 -7.31 -19.98 -5.56
N VAL A 238 -8.35 -20.26 -4.76
CA VAL A 238 -8.26 -21.02 -3.50
C VAL A 238 -7.95 -22.50 -3.75
N GLU A 239 -8.42 -23.04 -4.88
CA GLU A 239 -8.24 -24.46 -5.23
C GLU A 239 -6.81 -24.75 -5.73
N LEU A 240 -6.10 -23.73 -6.20
CA LEU A 240 -4.76 -23.82 -6.79
C LEU A 240 -3.63 -23.61 -5.78
N VAL A 241 -3.92 -23.10 -4.59
CA VAL A 241 -2.95 -23.01 -3.50
C VAL A 241 -3.24 -24.15 -2.54
N PRO A 242 -2.73 -25.37 -2.81
CA PRO A 242 -2.90 -26.47 -1.87
C PRO A 242 -2.29 -26.03 -0.53
N VAL A 243 -3.04 -26.24 0.55
CA VAL A 243 -2.45 -26.34 1.89
C VAL A 243 -1.29 -27.30 1.73
N HIS A 244 -0.05 -26.80 1.76
CA HIS A 244 1.16 -27.60 1.59
C HIS A 244 1.34 -28.50 2.83
N SER A 245 0.48 -29.50 2.97
CA SER A 245 0.66 -30.65 3.86
C SER A 245 1.07 -31.82 2.97
N GLY A 246 2.36 -31.91 2.66
CA GLY A 246 2.95 -33.09 2.02
C GLY A 246 3.37 -32.90 0.56
N VAL A 247 4.49 -32.21 0.34
CA VAL A 247 5.38 -32.49 -0.80
C VAL A 247 6.79 -32.66 -0.23
N GLU A 248 7.10 -33.88 0.19
CA GLU A 248 8.46 -34.32 0.49
C GLU A 248 9.10 -34.78 -0.84
N ARG A 249 10.22 -34.19 -1.23
CA ARG A 249 11.11 -34.74 -2.28
C ARG A 249 12.22 -35.54 -1.61
N SER A 250 12.68 -36.58 -2.32
CA SER A 250 13.69 -37.58 -1.98
C SER A 250 14.97 -37.04 -1.30
N PRO A 251 15.74 -37.88 -0.56
CA PRO A 251 16.78 -37.47 0.40
C PRO A 251 18.01 -36.71 -0.14
N ASP A 252 18.11 -36.49 -1.45
CA ASP A 252 19.35 -36.05 -2.10
C ASP A 252 19.14 -34.70 -2.79
N GLY A 253 19.04 -33.62 -2.03
CA GLY A 253 19.01 -32.27 -2.60
C GLY A 253 18.78 -31.15 -1.58
N PHE A 254 19.79 -30.31 -1.39
CA PHE A 254 19.67 -29.07 -0.63
C PHE A 254 18.72 -28.10 -1.35
N GLY A 255 17.49 -27.93 -0.87
CA GLY A 255 16.52 -26.98 -1.42
C GLY A 255 15.48 -26.55 -0.38
N ILE A 256 15.16 -25.25 -0.32
CA ILE A 256 14.18 -24.68 0.61
C ILE A 256 12.78 -25.14 0.20
N SER A 257 12.19 -26.04 0.98
CA SER A 257 10.97 -26.80 0.63
C SER A 257 9.65 -26.03 0.76
N SER A 258 9.66 -24.71 0.89
CA SER A 258 8.43 -23.93 1.00
C SER A 258 8.62 -22.54 0.42
N PRO A 259 7.65 -21.98 -0.34
CA PRO A 259 7.65 -20.56 -0.62
C PRO A 259 7.70 -19.81 0.72
N PRO A 260 8.41 -18.68 0.81
CA PRO A 260 8.55 -17.97 2.08
C PRO A 260 7.16 -17.73 2.67
N ILE A 261 6.94 -18.21 3.89
CA ILE A 261 5.65 -18.19 4.62
C ILE A 261 5.00 -16.79 4.57
N GLY A 262 5.80 -15.72 4.50
CA GLY A 262 5.34 -14.34 4.32
C GLY A 262 4.51 -14.09 3.05
N THR A 263 4.83 -14.72 1.92
CA THR A 263 4.10 -14.54 0.65
C THR A 263 2.75 -15.26 0.67
N ILE A 264 2.68 -16.46 1.28
CA ILE A 264 1.42 -17.20 1.47
C ILE A 264 0.48 -16.43 2.42
N LEU A 265 0.99 -15.90 3.53
CA LEU A 265 0.19 -15.18 4.51
C LEU A 265 -0.44 -13.90 3.94
N THR A 266 0.23 -13.25 2.98
CA THR A 266 -0.26 -12.02 2.35
C THR A 266 -1.47 -12.26 1.46
N ASN A 267 -1.61 -13.44 0.84
CA ASN A 267 -2.81 -13.83 0.10
C ASN A 267 -3.88 -14.49 0.98
N ALA A 268 -3.49 -15.12 2.10
CA ALA A 268 -4.42 -15.65 3.10
C ALA A 268 -5.16 -14.55 3.89
N SER A 269 -4.60 -13.34 4.01
CA SER A 269 -5.21 -12.24 4.76
C SER A 269 -6.44 -11.60 4.08
N ARG A 270 -6.63 -11.75 2.76
CA ARG A 270 -7.94 -11.51 2.10
C ARG A 270 -9.04 -12.43 2.66
N ARG A 271 -8.67 -13.58 3.24
CA ARG A 271 -9.59 -14.68 3.54
C ARG A 271 -10.20 -14.64 4.95
N THR A 272 -9.61 -13.97 5.94
CA THR A 272 -10.22 -13.90 7.29
C THR A 272 -11.33 -12.87 7.42
N ARG A 273 -11.48 -11.93 6.47
CA ARG A 273 -12.56 -10.93 6.51
C ARG A 273 -13.81 -11.35 5.74
N SER A 274 -13.69 -12.26 4.76
CA SER A 274 -14.84 -12.63 3.94
C SER A 274 -15.67 -13.76 4.56
N HIS A 275 -15.10 -14.84 5.12
CA HIS A 275 -15.89 -15.93 5.71
C HIS A 275 -15.34 -16.43 7.05
N ALA A 276 -16.21 -16.50 8.06
CA ALA A 276 -15.97 -17.20 9.32
C ALA A 276 -15.72 -18.69 9.04
N CYS A 277 -14.47 -19.14 9.15
CA CYS A 277 -14.15 -20.56 9.07
C CYS A 277 -13.10 -20.93 10.12
N CYS A 278 -13.56 -21.05 11.37
CA CYS A 278 -12.92 -21.83 12.43
C CYS A 278 -14.03 -22.35 13.37
N PRO A 279 -14.67 -23.51 13.12
CA PRO A 279 -15.45 -24.16 14.15
C PRO A 279 -14.49 -24.94 15.09
N GLY A 280 -14.34 -24.41 16.30
CA GLY A 280 -14.17 -25.17 17.53
C GLY A 280 -13.03 -26.19 17.62
N SER A 281 -11.90 -25.77 18.18
CA SER A 281 -11.05 -26.63 19.01
C SER A 281 -11.06 -26.10 20.44
N ARG A 282 -12.07 -26.52 21.21
CA ARG A 282 -12.03 -26.43 22.68
C ARG A 282 -10.94 -27.37 23.16
N LEU A 283 -9.73 -26.84 23.39
CA LEU A 283 -8.74 -27.52 24.22
C LEU A 283 -9.14 -27.29 25.69
N SER A 284 -9.65 -28.38 26.25
CA SER A 284 -9.92 -28.61 27.67
C SER A 284 -8.71 -28.23 28.53
N THR A 285 -8.85 -27.21 29.37
CA THR A 285 -8.00 -27.01 30.53
C THR A 285 -8.82 -27.32 31.78
N ASN A 286 -8.58 -28.52 32.33
CA ASN A 286 -8.94 -28.84 33.71
C ASN A 286 -8.12 -27.97 34.66
N PRO A 287 -8.74 -27.42 35.71
CA PRO A 287 -8.20 -27.66 37.03
C PRO A 287 -9.27 -28.18 37.99
N THR A 288 -8.94 -29.30 38.62
CA THR A 288 -9.55 -29.83 39.82
C THR A 288 -9.54 -28.79 40.95
N SER A 289 -10.71 -28.40 41.46
CA SER A 289 -10.94 -28.36 42.91
C SER A 289 -12.44 -28.40 43.21
N SER A 290 -12.76 -29.20 44.22
CA SER A 290 -14.08 -29.54 44.69
C SER A 290 -14.66 -28.45 45.60
N ARG A 291 -15.90 -28.03 45.36
CA ARG A 291 -16.89 -27.86 46.44
C ARG A 291 -18.31 -27.68 45.89
N ARG A 292 -19.20 -28.52 46.42
CA ARG A 292 -20.67 -28.49 46.29
C ARG A 292 -21.22 -27.11 46.65
N SER A 293 -22.24 -26.64 45.90
CA SER A 293 -23.57 -26.21 46.40
C SER A 293 -24.42 -25.67 45.24
N ARG A 294 -25.62 -26.25 45.06
CA ARG A 294 -26.79 -25.71 44.30
C ARG A 294 -27.90 -25.43 45.34
N PRO A 295 -29.03 -24.80 45.00
CA PRO A 295 -29.29 -23.71 44.05
C PRO A 295 -30.20 -22.62 44.69
N SER A 296 -30.51 -21.52 43.99
CA SER A 296 -31.79 -20.81 44.16
C SER A 296 -32.14 -19.97 42.92
N SER A 297 -33.24 -20.38 42.30
CA SER A 297 -34.09 -19.73 41.29
C SER A 297 -34.76 -18.45 41.82
N THR A 298 -34.72 -17.35 41.07
CA THR A 298 -35.79 -16.78 40.21
C THR A 298 -36.89 -16.00 40.96
N THR A 299 -37.35 -14.90 40.31
CA THR A 299 -38.68 -14.21 40.39
C THR A 299 -38.63 -12.89 41.17
N THR A 300 -39.16 -11.71 40.81
CA THR A 300 -39.83 -11.08 39.64
C THR A 300 -40.15 -9.62 40.03
N ARG A 301 -40.04 -8.64 39.11
CA ARG A 301 -40.99 -7.51 38.85
C ARG A 301 -40.27 -6.42 38.03
N SER A 302 -40.61 -6.16 36.77
CA SER A 302 -41.78 -5.40 36.29
C SER A 302 -41.88 -3.98 36.87
N ARG A 303 -41.58 -2.97 36.04
CA ARG A 303 -42.57 -1.97 35.59
C ARG A 303 -42.04 -1.11 34.42
N ARG A 304 -43.00 -0.81 33.54
CA ARG A 304 -42.97 -0.06 32.28
C ARG A 304 -43.07 1.48 32.53
N PRO A 305 -43.08 2.32 31.47
CA PRO A 305 -42.56 3.69 31.47
C PRO A 305 -43.64 4.80 31.55
N GLU A 306 -43.18 6.03 31.78
CA GLU A 306 -43.88 7.32 31.57
C GLU A 306 -42.87 8.24 30.86
N SER A 307 -43.05 8.79 29.66
CA SER A 307 -44.10 9.62 29.03
C SER A 307 -43.75 11.12 29.02
N ARG A 308 -43.80 11.71 27.81
CA ARG A 308 -44.08 13.13 27.48
C ARG A 308 -43.03 14.16 27.95
N SER A 309 -42.74 15.28 27.29
CA SER A 309 -43.50 16.11 26.34
C SER A 309 -42.55 17.14 25.70
N THR A 310 -42.77 17.45 24.42
CA THR A 310 -42.73 18.79 23.76
C THR A 310 -41.72 19.87 24.20
N ASN A 311 -40.98 20.44 23.25
CA ASN A 311 -41.29 21.83 22.82
C ASN A 311 -40.66 22.22 21.47
N THR A 312 -41.50 22.85 20.66
CA THR A 312 -41.25 23.64 19.45
C THR A 312 -40.53 24.96 19.73
N SER A 313 -39.78 25.51 18.77
CA SER A 313 -39.98 26.86 18.18
C SER A 313 -38.92 27.23 17.12
N ASN A 314 -39.42 27.71 15.98
CA ASN A 314 -38.74 28.41 14.89
C ASN A 314 -38.20 29.79 15.29
N VAL A 315 -37.15 30.27 14.60
CA VAL A 315 -37.02 31.69 14.19
C VAL A 315 -36.31 31.76 12.82
N SER A 316 -36.88 32.57 11.92
CA SER A 316 -36.46 32.83 10.54
C SER A 316 -35.51 34.03 10.40
N ALA A 317 -34.71 33.96 9.32
CA ALA A 317 -34.16 34.97 8.41
C ALA A 317 -34.24 36.49 8.72
N SER A 318 -33.18 37.23 8.33
CA SER A 318 -33.27 38.38 7.40
C SER A 318 -31.88 38.94 7.00
N THR A 319 -31.68 39.09 5.69
CA THR A 319 -30.64 39.88 4.98
C THR A 319 -31.21 41.27 4.65
N PRO A 320 -30.36 42.29 4.40
CA PRO A 320 -30.66 43.21 3.29
C PRO A 320 -29.38 43.55 2.48
N HIS A 321 -29.38 43.40 1.15
CA HIS A 321 -29.93 44.26 0.08
C HIS A 321 -29.01 45.40 -0.36
N SER A 322 -28.58 45.28 -1.62
CA SER A 322 -27.75 46.19 -2.41
C SER A 322 -28.59 47.32 -3.05
N GLY A 323 -27.95 48.45 -3.36
CA GLY A 323 -28.52 49.55 -4.16
C GLY A 323 -27.46 50.64 -4.46
N PRO A 324 -27.63 51.46 -5.51
CA PRO A 324 -26.64 51.52 -6.61
C PRO A 324 -26.06 52.92 -6.95
N GLU A 325 -25.25 52.91 -8.02
CA GLU A 325 -24.99 53.97 -9.03
C GLU A 325 -23.63 54.73 -9.07
N ARG A 326 -23.15 54.75 -10.32
CA ARG A 326 -22.03 55.44 -11.00
C ARG A 326 -22.38 56.94 -11.22
N PRO A 327 -21.51 57.86 -11.75
CA PRO A 327 -20.59 57.63 -12.87
C PRO A 327 -19.23 58.37 -12.92
N SER A 328 -18.39 57.83 -13.80
CA SER A 328 -17.39 58.41 -14.72
C SER A 328 -16.69 59.74 -14.38
N GLY A 329 -15.36 59.65 -14.34
CA GLY A 329 -14.36 60.68 -14.63
C GLY A 329 -13.08 60.00 -15.09
#